data_AF-A0A8D0GWA9-F1
#
_entry.id   AF-A0A8D0GWA9-F1
#
_cell.length_a   1.000
_cell.length_b   1.000
_cell.length_c   1.000
_cell.angle_alpha   90.00
_cell.angle_beta   90.00
_cell.angle_gamma   90.00
#
_symmetry.space_group_name_H-M   'P 1'
#
loop_
_entity.id
_entity.type
_entity.pdbx_description
1 polymer ?
#
loop_
_entity_poly.entity_id
_entity_poly.type
_entity_poly.pdbx_seq_one_letter_code
_entity_poly.pdbx_strand_id
1 'polypeptide(L)'
;VFDHECNKTVDVREIGTIVRSLGCCPSEADLHDILAEVEGEEPTGYIRLEKFLPMMTKVLLERRYRPIPEDVLLQAFEFCIQKLISYCYFCPLAGEPFTQEEMEEMLSAAVDPESNTIRYKDYISVMVVDEN
;
A
#
# COMPACT_ATOMS: atom_id res chain seq x y z
N VAL A 1 -2.23 -16.08 10.98
CA VAL A 1 -1.66 -15.66 9.69
C VAL A 1 -0.30 -15.00 9.87
N PHE A 2 -0.10 -14.13 10.86
CA PHE A 2 1.17 -13.38 11.00
C PHE A 2 1.99 -13.67 12.27
N ASP A 3 1.44 -14.42 13.21
CA ASP A 3 2.21 -14.99 14.34
C ASP A 3 2.41 -16.48 14.07
N HIS A 4 3.32 -16.79 13.14
CA HIS A 4 3.59 -18.17 12.73
C HIS A 4 4.19 -19.02 13.86
N GLU A 5 4.92 -18.37 14.77
CA GLU A 5 5.59 -19.02 15.90
C GLU A 5 4.72 -19.08 17.16
N CYS A 6 3.50 -18.53 17.13
CA CYS A 6 2.60 -18.37 18.28
C CYS A 6 3.28 -17.69 19.49
N ASN A 7 4.23 -16.80 19.21
CA ASN A 7 5.08 -16.15 20.22
C ASN A 7 4.56 -14.76 20.62
N LYS A 8 3.39 -14.36 20.10
CA LYS A 8 2.71 -13.06 20.31
C LYS A 8 3.49 -11.86 19.79
N THR A 9 4.32 -12.07 18.78
CA THR A 9 5.05 -11.01 18.10
C THR A 9 4.80 -11.03 16.60
N VAL A 10 5.14 -9.93 15.95
CA VAL A 10 5.05 -9.71 14.51
C VAL A 10 6.36 -9.12 14.05
N ASP A 11 6.89 -9.62 12.93
CA ASP A 11 8.08 -9.03 12.30
C ASP A 11 7.73 -7.63 11.76
N VAL A 12 8.58 -6.64 12.03
CA VAL A 12 8.37 -5.25 11.57
C VAL A 12 8.19 -5.16 10.05
N ARG A 13 8.82 -6.08 9.29
CA ARG A 13 8.73 -6.15 7.82
C ARG A 13 7.36 -6.59 7.34
N GLU A 14 6.58 -7.28 8.17
CA GLU A 14 5.25 -7.76 7.81
C GLU A 14 4.15 -6.74 8.10
N ILE A 15 4.46 -5.66 8.83
CA ILE A 15 3.47 -4.66 9.26
C ILE A 15 2.76 -4.03 8.05
N GLY A 16 3.49 -3.66 7.00
CA GLY A 16 2.89 -3.12 5.78
C GLY A 16 1.88 -4.08 5.15
N THR A 17 2.24 -5.36 5.05
CA THR A 17 1.37 -6.42 4.52
C THR A 17 0.12 -6.61 5.37
N ILE A 18 0.28 -6.61 6.70
CA ILE A 18 -0.83 -6.78 7.65
C ILE A 18 -1.80 -5.61 7.54
N VAL A 19 -1.30 -4.38 7.59
CA VAL A 19 -2.15 -3.18 7.53
C VAL A 19 -2.90 -3.13 6.20
N ARG A 20 -2.25 -3.45 5.09
CA ARG A 20 -2.90 -3.53 3.76
C ARG A 20 -3.94 -4.65 3.68
N SER A 21 -3.69 -5.81 4.31
CA SER A 21 -4.65 -6.91 4.38
C SER A 21 -5.93 -6.57 5.16
N LEU A 22 -5.88 -5.54 6.02
CA LEU A 22 -7.03 -5.01 6.75
C LEU A 22 -7.84 -3.99 5.93
N GLY A 23 -7.51 -3.78 4.66
CA GLY A 23 -8.18 -2.84 3.76
C GLY A 23 -7.71 -1.39 3.89
N CYS A 24 -6.61 -1.15 4.60
CA CYS A 24 -5.97 0.16 4.71
C CYS A 24 -4.93 0.37 3.60
N CYS A 25 -4.72 1.61 3.16
CA CYS A 25 -3.71 2.01 2.20
C CYS A 25 -2.76 3.07 2.80
N PRO A 26 -1.94 2.75 3.82
CA PRO A 26 -0.96 3.68 4.36
C PRO A 26 0.20 3.89 3.37
N SER A 27 0.80 5.09 3.39
CA SER A 27 2.10 5.35 2.76
C SER A 27 3.25 4.70 3.53
N GLU A 28 4.46 4.60 2.96
CA GLU A 28 5.63 4.13 3.71
C GLU A 28 5.96 5.07 4.88
N ALA A 29 5.79 6.39 4.70
CA ALA A 29 5.87 7.34 5.80
C ALA A 29 4.86 7.04 6.93
N ASP A 30 3.61 6.74 6.58
CA ASP A 30 2.61 6.34 7.58
C ASP A 30 3.01 5.04 8.28
N LEU A 31 3.51 4.04 7.54
CA LEU A 31 4.00 2.78 8.14
C LEU A 31 5.16 3.03 9.11
N HIS A 32 6.05 3.96 8.79
CA HIS A 32 7.12 4.37 9.71
C HIS A 32 6.57 5.01 10.99
N ASP A 33 5.56 5.88 10.90
CA ASP A 33 4.91 6.47 12.07
C ASP A 33 4.20 5.40 12.92
N ILE A 34 3.52 4.46 12.27
CA ILE A 34 2.90 3.30 12.88
C ILE A 34 3.93 2.49 13.67
N LEU A 35 5.08 2.18 13.03
CA LEU A 35 6.19 1.44 13.65
C LEU A 35 6.74 2.21 14.85
N ALA A 36 6.99 3.51 14.71
CA ALA A 36 7.52 4.35 15.78
C ALA A 36 6.60 4.42 17.01
N GLU A 37 5.28 4.35 16.83
CA GLU A 37 4.31 4.34 17.94
C GLU A 37 4.28 3.00 18.70
N VAL A 38 4.51 1.89 18.00
CA VAL A 38 4.40 0.53 18.58
C VAL A 38 5.75 -0.09 18.98
N GLU A 39 6.85 0.38 18.41
CA GLU A 39 8.20 -0.08 18.74
C GLU A 39 8.59 0.37 20.15
N GLY A 40 9.49 -0.39 20.79
CA GLY A 40 9.98 -0.07 22.14
C GLY A 40 11.05 1.02 22.14
N GLU A 41 11.68 1.23 23.29
CA GLU A 41 12.86 2.11 23.39
C GLU A 41 14.04 1.61 22.55
N GLU A 42 14.12 0.30 22.30
CA GLU A 42 15.11 -0.33 21.44
C GLU A 42 14.43 -1.08 20.28
N PRO A 43 14.91 -0.90 19.03
CA PRO A 43 14.38 -1.61 17.89
C PRO A 43 14.81 -3.08 17.95
N THR A 44 13.85 -3.98 18.12
CA THR A 44 14.11 -5.42 18.25
C THR A 44 13.91 -6.18 16.94
N GLY A 45 13.39 -5.51 15.90
CA GLY A 45 12.92 -6.15 14.67
C GLY A 45 11.57 -6.85 14.82
N TYR A 46 10.99 -6.87 16.03
CA TYR A 46 9.70 -7.47 16.33
C TYR A 46 8.82 -6.52 17.14
N ILE A 47 7.51 -6.58 16.90
CA ILE A 47 6.48 -5.84 17.64
C ILE A 47 5.60 -6.81 18.39
N ARG A 48 5.34 -6.52 19.67
CA ARG A 48 4.41 -7.32 20.47
C ARG A 48 2.97 -7.03 20.09
N LEU A 49 2.17 -8.09 19.94
CA LEU A 49 0.74 -7.97 19.63
C LEU A 49 -0.03 -7.10 20.64
N GLU A 50 0.38 -7.11 21.91
CA GLU A 50 -0.22 -6.28 22.96
C GLU A 50 -0.14 -4.76 22.67
N LYS A 51 0.84 -4.33 21.87
CA LYS A 51 0.99 -2.94 21.42
C LYS A 51 0.36 -2.70 20.05
N PHE A 52 0.55 -3.65 19.13
CA PHE A 52 0.06 -3.53 17.77
C PHE A 52 -1.47 -3.53 17.69
N LEU A 53 -2.13 -4.42 18.44
CA LEU A 53 -3.58 -4.59 18.36
C LEU A 53 -4.37 -3.35 18.81
N PRO A 54 -4.07 -2.69 19.96
CA PRO A 54 -4.76 -1.47 20.35
C PRO A 54 -4.61 -0.34 19.33
N MET A 55 -3.40 -0.19 18.79
CA MET A 55 -3.10 0.83 17.79
C MET A 55 -3.90 0.57 16.50
N MET A 56 -3.87 -0.66 15.96
CA MET A 56 -4.63 -0.98 14.75
C MET A 56 -6.15 -0.90 14.97
N THR A 57 -6.61 -1.25 16.16
CA THR A 57 -8.02 -1.06 16.54
C THR A 57 -8.41 0.41 16.42
N LYS A 58 -7.58 1.33 16.91
CA LYS A 58 -7.79 2.77 16.77
C LYS A 58 -7.80 3.22 15.31
N VAL A 59 -6.83 2.78 14.51
CA VAL A 59 -6.76 3.07 13.06
C VAL A 59 -8.05 2.68 12.34
N LEU A 60 -8.56 1.48 12.61
CA LEU A 60 -9.78 0.97 11.99
C LEU A 60 -11.04 1.73 12.46
N LEU A 61 -11.16 2.01 13.77
CA LEU A 61 -12.29 2.76 14.33
C LEU A 61 -12.32 4.22 13.84
N GLU A 62 -11.15 4.85 13.76
CA GLU A 62 -10.99 6.22 13.24
C GLU A 62 -11.01 6.27 11.71
N ARG A 63 -11.12 5.11 11.04
CA ARG A 63 -11.21 5.02 9.57
C ARG A 63 -10.01 5.71 8.88
N ARG A 64 -8.82 5.62 9.48
CA ARG A 64 -7.58 6.16 8.92
C ARG A 64 -7.08 5.29 7.76
N TYR A 65 -6.30 5.88 6.86
CA TYR A 65 -5.68 5.18 5.71
C TYR A 65 -6.69 4.49 4.79
N ARG A 66 -7.83 5.13 4.52
CA ARG A 66 -8.80 4.56 3.57
C ARG A 66 -8.21 4.49 2.16
N PRO A 67 -8.60 3.48 1.37
CA PRO A 67 -8.34 3.47 -0.06
C PRO A 67 -8.84 4.75 -0.73
N ILE A 68 -8.15 5.15 -1.79
CA ILE A 68 -8.58 6.26 -2.63
C ILE A 68 -9.85 5.81 -3.38
N PRO A 69 -10.87 6.66 -3.52
CA PRO A 69 -12.06 6.35 -4.30
C PRO A 69 -11.76 5.98 -5.76
N GLU A 70 -12.54 5.07 -6.31
CA GLU A 70 -12.39 4.53 -7.67
C GLU A 70 -12.33 5.62 -8.74
N ASP A 71 -13.22 6.60 -8.66
CA ASP A 71 -13.34 7.70 -9.63
C ASP A 71 -12.09 8.59 -9.66
N VAL A 72 -11.47 8.82 -8.50
CA VAL A 72 -10.22 9.56 -8.36
C VAL A 72 -9.05 8.74 -8.90
N LEU A 73 -9.01 7.43 -8.61
CA LEU A 73 -8.02 6.50 -9.17
C LEU A 73 -8.09 6.46 -10.69
N LEU A 74 -9.28 6.33 -11.27
CA LEU A 74 -9.49 6.32 -12.72
C LEU A 74 -8.94 7.60 -13.38
N GLN A 75 -9.27 8.77 -12.82
CA GLN A 75 -8.77 10.05 -13.33
C GLN A 75 -7.25 10.17 -13.21
N ALA A 76 -6.66 9.68 -12.11
CA ALA A 76 -5.22 9.68 -11.91
C ALA A 76 -4.51 8.77 -12.92
N PHE A 77 -5.03 7.56 -13.15
CA PHE A 77 -4.50 6.63 -14.15
C PHE A 77 -4.60 7.20 -15.56
N GLU A 78 -5.74 7.79 -15.96
CA GLU A 78 -5.87 8.41 -17.28
C GLU A 78 -4.85 9.53 -17.51
N PHE A 79 -4.64 10.38 -16.51
CA PHE A 79 -3.65 11.46 -16.56
C PHE A 79 -2.21 10.94 -16.59
N CYS A 80 -1.89 9.94 -15.77
CA CYS A 80 -0.53 9.43 -15.64
C CYS A 80 -0.14 8.51 -16.79
N ILE A 81 -1.05 7.70 -17.34
CA ILE A 81 -0.76 6.84 -18.51
C ILE A 81 -0.44 7.69 -19.75
N GLN A 82 -1.17 8.79 -19.97
CA GLN A 82 -0.85 9.73 -21.06
C GLN A 82 0.58 10.29 -20.95
N LYS A 83 1.11 10.46 -19.73
CA LYS A 83 2.47 10.94 -19.47
C LYS A 83 3.53 9.84 -19.38
N LEU A 84 3.15 8.63 -18.94
CA LEU A 84 4.01 7.43 -18.88
C LEU A 84 4.44 7.00 -20.29
N ILE A 85 3.52 7.07 -21.26
CA ILE A 85 3.83 6.82 -22.69
C ILE A 85 4.83 7.86 -23.25
N SER A 86 4.96 9.04 -22.62
CA SER A 86 5.79 10.15 -23.09
C SER A 86 7.06 10.42 -22.26
N TYR A 87 7.54 9.47 -21.44
CA TYR A 87 8.78 9.57 -20.62
C TYR A 87 8.70 10.46 -19.36
N CYS A 88 7.68 10.32 -18.50
CA CYS A 88 7.70 11.01 -17.21
C CYS A 88 7.54 10.04 -16.02
N TYR A 89 8.66 9.82 -15.32
CA TYR A 89 8.81 9.18 -14.00
C TYR A 89 8.14 9.98 -12.86
N PHE A 90 7.03 10.64 -13.13
CA PHE A 90 6.40 11.52 -12.17
C PHE A 90 4.88 11.52 -12.39
N CYS A 91 4.21 10.66 -11.63
CA CYS A 91 2.79 10.77 -11.38
C CYS A 91 2.62 11.50 -10.03
N PRO A 92 2.51 12.85 -10.01
CA PRO A 92 2.39 13.62 -8.77
C PRO A 92 0.98 13.55 -8.15
N LEU A 93 0.10 12.69 -8.68
CA LEU A 93 -1.27 12.57 -8.20
C LEU A 93 -1.28 11.65 -6.98
N ALA A 94 -0.88 12.24 -5.85
CA ALA A 94 -1.05 11.76 -4.48
C ALA A 94 -0.43 10.39 -4.17
N GLY A 95 0.85 10.38 -3.85
CA GLY A 95 1.54 9.21 -3.32
C GLY A 95 3.05 9.39 -3.26
N GLU A 96 3.72 8.40 -2.71
CA GLU A 96 5.18 8.29 -2.81
C GLU A 96 5.58 7.96 -4.25
N PRO A 97 6.66 8.57 -4.76
CA PRO A 97 7.11 8.27 -6.11
C PRO A 97 7.61 6.82 -6.16
N PHE A 98 7.20 6.09 -7.19
CA PHE A 98 7.82 4.81 -7.51
C PHE A 98 9.32 5.00 -7.77
N THR A 99 10.12 4.07 -7.27
CA THR A 99 11.49 3.90 -7.74
C THR A 99 11.50 3.42 -9.20
N GLN A 100 12.65 3.55 -9.86
CA GLN A 100 12.79 3.07 -11.24
C GLN A 100 12.52 1.56 -11.33
N GLU A 101 13.04 0.78 -10.39
CA GLU A 101 12.88 -0.67 -10.34
C GLU A 101 11.40 -1.05 -10.16
N GLU A 102 10.70 -0.43 -9.20
CA GLU A 102 9.27 -0.70 -8.99
C GLU A 102 8.42 -0.30 -10.21
N MET A 103 8.78 0.79 -10.89
CA MET A 103 8.10 1.21 -12.12
C MET A 103 8.34 0.21 -13.25
N GLU A 104 9.57 -0.26 -13.44
CA GLU A 104 9.92 -1.27 -14.44
C GLU A 104 9.19 -2.60 -14.16
N GLU A 105 9.17 -3.05 -12.91
CA GLU A 105 8.45 -4.26 -12.50
C GLU A 105 6.94 -4.11 -12.75
N MET A 106 6.33 -3.00 -12.31
CA MET A 106 4.91 -2.72 -12.54
C MET A 106 4.57 -2.71 -14.04
N LEU A 107 5.36 -2.01 -14.86
CA LEU A 107 5.12 -1.95 -16.30
C LEU A 107 5.31 -3.32 -16.96
N SER A 108 6.33 -4.08 -16.57
CA SER A 108 6.55 -5.43 -17.11
C SER A 108 5.39 -6.39 -16.82
N ALA A 109 4.71 -6.21 -15.68
CA ALA A 109 3.57 -7.03 -15.28
C ALA A 109 2.24 -6.55 -15.88
N ALA A 110 2.11 -5.25 -16.18
CA ALA A 110 0.84 -4.64 -16.56
C ALA A 110 0.71 -4.29 -18.05
N VAL A 111 1.82 -4.15 -18.77
CA VAL A 111 1.82 -3.87 -20.21
C VAL A 111 1.54 -5.15 -20.98
N ASP A 112 0.46 -5.13 -21.77
CA ASP A 112 0.17 -6.20 -22.71
C ASP A 112 1.24 -6.22 -23.82
N PRO A 113 1.94 -7.35 -24.04
CA PRO A 113 3.06 -7.41 -24.98
C PRO A 113 2.64 -7.26 -26.44
N GLU A 114 1.36 -7.48 -26.76
CA GLU A 114 0.85 -7.36 -28.13
C GLU A 114 0.35 -5.95 -28.42
N SER A 115 -0.37 -5.33 -27.47
CA SER A 115 -0.96 -4.00 -27.68
C SER A 115 -0.12 -2.84 -27.12
N ASN A 116 0.89 -3.13 -26.29
CA ASN A 116 1.70 -2.14 -25.56
C ASN A 116 0.84 -1.14 -24.76
N THR A 117 -0.30 -1.59 -24.25
CA THR A 117 -1.26 -0.79 -23.46
C THR A 117 -1.57 -1.46 -22.13
N ILE A 118 -1.84 -0.67 -21.10
CA ILE A 118 -2.25 -1.15 -19.77
C ILE A 118 -3.77 -1.11 -19.65
N ARG A 119 -4.40 -2.25 -19.30
CA ARG A 119 -5.84 -2.34 -19.01
C ARG A 119 -6.14 -1.98 -17.56
N TYR A 120 -6.02 -0.70 -17.21
CA TYR A 120 -6.13 -0.21 -15.82
C TYR A 120 -7.49 -0.45 -15.16
N LYS A 121 -8.58 -0.61 -15.93
CA LYS A 121 -9.92 -0.91 -15.39
C LYS A 121 -9.97 -2.24 -14.64
N ASP A 122 -9.21 -3.23 -15.11
CA ASP A 122 -9.14 -4.54 -14.47
C ASP A 122 -8.41 -4.43 -13.12
N TYR A 123 -7.39 -3.59 -13.03
CA TYR A 123 -6.63 -3.35 -11.79
C TYR A 123 -7.45 -2.61 -10.74
N ILE A 124 -8.24 -1.62 -11.16
CA ILE A 124 -9.04 -0.80 -10.25
C ILE A 124 -10.10 -1.65 -9.55
N SER A 125 -10.74 -2.59 -10.26
CA SER A 125 -11.69 -3.53 -9.63
C SER A 125 -11.05 -4.44 -8.57
N VAL A 126 -9.74 -4.65 -8.62
CA VAL A 126 -8.98 -5.45 -7.62
C VAL A 126 -8.46 -4.57 -6.48
N MET A 127 -8.22 -3.28 -6.73
CA MET A 127 -7.74 -2.32 -5.73
C MET A 127 -8.85 -1.73 -4.86
N VAL A 128 -10.09 -1.73 -5.35
CA VAL A 128 -11.25 -1.30 -4.58
C VAL A 128 -11.72 -2.47 -3.71
N VAL A 129 -11.61 -2.31 -2.39
CA VAL A 129 -12.25 -3.24 -1.44
C VAL A 129 -13.73 -2.89 -1.42
N ASP A 130 -14.59 -3.81 -1.87
CA ASP A 130 -16.05 -3.67 -1.75
C ASP A 130 -16.41 -3.38 -0.28
N GLU A 131 -16.98 -2.20 -0.01
CA GLU A 131 -17.64 -1.90 1.27
C GLU A 131 -18.92 -2.74 1.35
N ASN A 132 -18.81 -4.01 1.76
CA ASN A 132 -19.94 -4.89 2.04
C ASN A 132 -20.24 -4.94 3.55
#